data_AF-A0A967JY48-F1
#
_entry.id   AF-A0A967JY48-F1
#
_cell.length_a   1.000
_cell.length_b   1.000
_cell.length_c   1.000
_cell.angle_alpha   90.00
_cell.angle_beta   90.00
_cell.angle_gamma   90.00
#
_symmetry.space_group_name_H-M   'P 1'
#
loop_
_entity.id
_entity.type
_entity.pdbx_description
1 polymer ?
#
loop_
_entity_poly.entity_id
_entity_poly.type
_entity_poly.pdbx_seq_one_letter_code
_entity_poly.pdbx_strand_id
1 'polypeptide(L)'
;MGHFQSRPAESFGFREARYAKADAVATITIDRPHAYNAYSTGALEELATAFRDASFDDAIGVIVLTGAGDRAFCTGGDVKEYEAEYTTRPRDYWKYMRLFRAYIESIVNSGKPVVARLNGMAVGGGNESQMACDLAVMAEHAWIGQVGTRVGSVAAGGATQWLPLMVGDRRAREMLLFNGRIPARQALEWGLVNRVVPSVTKDGGFIEGATPEQIEKAQRGRDGY
;
A
#
# COMPACT_ATOMS: atom_id res chain seq x y z
N MET A 1 -6.66 19.91 29.70
CA MET A 1 -6.31 19.58 28.30
C MET A 1 -7.06 18.31 27.94
N GLY A 2 -7.81 18.28 26.83
CA GLY A 2 -8.63 17.10 26.47
C GLY A 2 -7.77 15.91 26.04
N HIS A 3 -8.25 14.68 26.24
CA HIS A 3 -7.50 13.46 25.93
C HIS A 3 -7.37 13.16 24.42
N PHE A 4 -8.23 13.74 23.57
CA PHE A 4 -8.34 13.44 22.13
C PHE A 4 -8.24 14.70 21.26
N GLN A 5 -7.36 15.64 21.63
CA GLN A 5 -7.19 16.86 20.84
C GLN A 5 -6.51 16.55 19.51
N SER A 6 -6.99 17.18 18.43
CA SER A 6 -6.30 17.18 17.14
C SER A 6 -4.89 17.74 17.30
N ARG A 7 -3.93 17.11 16.63
CA ARG A 7 -2.50 17.47 16.67
C ARG A 7 -2.02 17.81 15.27
N PRO A 8 -1.12 18.80 15.08
CA PRO A 8 -0.47 19.00 13.79
C PRO A 8 0.29 17.74 13.34
N ALA A 9 0.17 17.37 12.07
CA ALA A 9 0.78 16.16 11.53
C ALA A 9 2.32 16.19 11.64
N GLU A 10 2.92 17.38 11.56
CA GLU A 10 4.35 17.63 11.66
C GLU A 10 4.88 17.32 13.07
N SER A 11 4.02 17.37 14.10
CA SER A 11 4.41 17.13 15.50
C SER A 11 4.86 15.69 15.77
N PHE A 12 4.62 14.77 14.84
CA PHE A 12 5.00 13.37 14.97
C PHE A 12 6.45 13.08 14.57
N GLY A 13 7.09 13.96 13.78
CA GLY A 13 8.51 13.83 13.44
C GLY A 13 8.87 12.54 12.67
N PHE A 14 7.94 12.01 11.88
CA PHE A 14 8.15 10.81 11.07
C PHE A 14 9.28 10.99 10.05
N ARG A 15 10.04 9.92 9.81
CA ARG A 15 11.20 9.91 8.91
C ARG A 15 11.02 9.00 7.70
N GLU A 16 10.17 7.99 7.82
CA GLU A 16 9.94 6.97 6.81
C GLU A 16 8.49 6.99 6.27
N ALA A 17 7.62 7.78 6.89
CA ALA A 17 6.30 8.13 6.38
C ALA A 17 6.12 9.66 6.30
N ARG A 18 5.39 10.13 5.28
CA ARG A 18 4.84 11.50 5.24
C ARG A 18 3.40 11.46 5.71
N TYR A 19 3.06 12.35 6.63
CA TYR A 19 1.72 12.48 7.18
C TYR A 19 1.23 13.93 7.01
N ALA A 20 0.08 14.09 6.36
CA ALA A 20 -0.52 15.38 6.08
C ALA A 20 -2.01 15.36 6.38
N LYS A 21 -2.54 16.49 6.88
CA LYS A 21 -3.97 16.68 7.18
C LYS A 21 -4.45 17.98 6.53
N ALA A 22 -5.43 17.87 5.63
CA ALA A 22 -6.03 19.01 4.96
C ALA A 22 -7.45 18.64 4.51
N ASP A 23 -8.37 19.60 4.55
CA ASP A 23 -9.74 19.46 4.01
C ASP A 23 -10.48 18.20 4.49
N ALA A 24 -10.35 17.90 5.80
CA ALA A 24 -10.88 16.69 6.44
C ALA A 24 -10.34 15.35 5.91
N VAL A 25 -9.21 15.38 5.19
CA VAL A 25 -8.51 14.20 4.70
C VAL A 25 -7.14 14.07 5.36
N ALA A 26 -6.88 12.89 5.91
CA ALA A 26 -5.55 12.49 6.35
C ALA A 26 -4.86 11.71 5.24
N THR A 27 -3.77 12.22 4.69
CA THR A 27 -2.95 11.51 3.71
C THR A 27 -1.72 10.91 4.40
N ILE A 28 -1.64 9.59 4.39
CA ILE A 28 -0.53 8.80 4.92
C ILE A 28 0.24 8.23 3.73
N THR A 29 1.50 8.62 3.60
CA THR A 29 2.37 8.22 2.49
C THR A 29 3.56 7.43 3.02
N ILE A 30 3.78 6.22 2.51
CA ILE A 30 5.03 5.49 2.78
C ILE A 30 6.15 6.18 1.99
N ASP A 31 7.19 6.68 2.67
CA ASP A 31 8.20 7.57 2.10
C ASP A 31 9.59 6.91 2.05
N ARG A 32 9.64 5.73 1.44
CA ARG A 32 10.89 5.00 1.17
C ARG A 32 11.05 4.70 -0.33
N PRO A 33 11.01 5.73 -1.22
CA PRO A 33 10.98 5.50 -2.66
C PRO A 33 12.27 4.84 -3.20
N HIS A 34 13.38 4.96 -2.47
CA HIS A 34 14.65 4.28 -2.76
C HIS A 34 14.58 2.76 -2.58
N ALA A 35 13.64 2.27 -1.77
CA ALA A 35 13.38 0.86 -1.49
C ALA A 35 11.98 0.43 -2.00
N TYR A 36 11.45 1.10 -3.03
CA TYR A 36 10.10 0.83 -3.58
C TYR A 36 8.99 0.88 -2.52
N ASN A 37 9.15 1.77 -1.54
CA ASN A 37 8.24 1.90 -0.40
C ASN A 37 8.05 0.60 0.39
N ALA A 38 9.06 -0.28 0.39
CA ALA A 38 9.11 -1.39 1.33
C ALA A 38 9.17 -0.84 2.77
N TYR A 39 8.34 -1.35 3.67
CA TYR A 39 8.32 -0.90 5.06
C TYR A 39 9.41 -1.58 5.87
N SER A 40 10.22 -0.76 6.55
CA SER A 40 11.08 -1.23 7.63
C SER A 40 10.31 -1.37 8.94
N THR A 41 10.97 -1.85 9.98
CA THR A 41 10.48 -1.80 11.37
C THR A 41 10.04 -0.38 11.78
N GLY A 42 10.85 0.63 11.47
CA GLY A 42 10.55 2.03 11.80
C GLY A 42 9.34 2.56 11.03
N ALA A 43 9.25 2.25 9.72
CA ALA A 43 8.10 2.63 8.92
C ALA A 43 6.79 2.03 9.48
N LEU A 44 6.81 0.77 9.94
CA LEU A 44 5.62 0.14 10.53
C LEU A 44 5.13 0.87 11.78
N GLU A 45 6.03 1.31 12.66
CA GLU A 45 5.70 2.07 13.86
C GLU A 45 5.11 3.44 13.51
N GLU A 46 5.71 4.14 12.55
CA GLU A 46 5.25 5.46 12.08
C GLU A 46 3.87 5.35 11.41
N LEU A 47 3.68 4.38 10.52
CA LEU A 47 2.42 4.15 9.83
C LEU A 47 1.29 3.80 10.81
N ALA A 48 1.50 2.85 11.72
CA ALA A 48 0.50 2.50 12.74
C ALA A 48 0.14 3.70 13.63
N THR A 49 1.13 4.55 13.94
CA THR A 49 0.91 5.78 14.71
C THR A 49 0.10 6.81 13.92
N ALA A 50 0.40 7.00 12.63
CA ALA A 50 -0.32 7.93 11.77
C ALA A 50 -1.79 7.53 11.58
N PHE A 51 -2.07 6.24 11.35
CA PHE A 51 -3.44 5.71 11.26
C PHE A 51 -4.20 5.89 12.56
N ARG A 52 -3.58 5.62 13.70
CA ARG A 52 -4.19 5.83 15.01
C ARG A 52 -4.49 7.30 15.31
N ASP A 53 -3.60 8.23 14.94
CA ASP A 53 -3.91 9.67 15.07
C ASP A 53 -5.10 10.04 14.20
N ALA A 54 -5.05 9.65 12.92
CA ALA A 54 -6.12 9.93 11.96
C ALA A 54 -7.47 9.33 12.39
N SER A 55 -7.50 8.16 13.02
CA SER A 55 -8.74 7.51 13.48
C SER A 55 -9.41 8.28 14.61
N PHE A 56 -8.64 8.91 15.50
CA PHE A 56 -9.18 9.66 16.65
C PHE A 56 -9.38 11.16 16.40
N ASP A 57 -8.87 11.70 15.30
CA ASP A 57 -8.96 13.14 15.02
C ASP A 57 -10.32 13.53 14.42
N ASP A 58 -11.19 14.18 15.19
CA ASP A 58 -12.53 14.61 14.75
C ASP A 58 -12.51 15.57 13.54
N ALA A 59 -11.37 16.21 13.24
CA ALA A 59 -11.23 17.02 12.04
C ALA A 59 -11.09 16.20 10.75
N ILE A 60 -10.85 14.88 10.86
CA ILE A 60 -10.63 13.97 9.74
C ILE A 60 -11.86 13.09 9.49
N GLY A 61 -12.37 13.11 8.27
CA GLY A 61 -13.46 12.24 7.80
C GLY A 61 -12.99 11.06 6.94
N VAL A 62 -11.87 11.17 6.23
CA VAL A 62 -11.35 10.14 5.31
C VAL A 62 -9.84 10.00 5.44
N ILE A 63 -9.32 8.78 5.28
CA ILE A 63 -7.89 8.49 5.26
C ILE A 63 -7.49 8.02 3.86
N VAL A 64 -6.40 8.55 3.32
CA VAL A 64 -5.80 8.12 2.05
C VAL A 64 -4.44 7.51 2.33
N LEU A 65 -4.23 6.27 1.89
CA LEU A 65 -2.94 5.58 1.93
C LEU A 65 -2.31 5.55 0.54
N THR A 66 -1.03 5.89 0.42
CA THR A 66 -0.29 5.91 -0.86
C THR A 66 1.20 5.63 -0.64
N GLY A 67 1.92 5.32 -1.72
CA GLY A 67 3.39 5.34 -1.73
C GLY A 67 3.93 6.68 -2.23
N ALA A 68 5.17 7.01 -1.88
CA ALA A 68 5.92 8.11 -2.48
C ALA A 68 6.41 7.76 -3.89
N GLY A 69 6.41 8.76 -4.78
CA GLY A 69 6.80 8.60 -6.19
C GLY A 69 5.70 7.95 -7.04
N ASP A 70 6.11 7.25 -8.09
CA ASP A 70 5.27 6.64 -9.14
C ASP A 70 5.58 5.14 -9.32
N ARG A 71 6.71 4.66 -8.80
CA ARG A 71 7.19 3.29 -9.11
C ARG A 71 6.45 2.22 -8.31
N ALA A 72 6.14 2.52 -7.06
CA ALA A 72 5.57 1.57 -6.13
C ALA A 72 4.61 2.27 -5.17
N PHE A 73 3.46 1.66 -4.96
CA PHE A 73 2.66 1.94 -3.77
C PHE A 73 3.41 1.40 -2.55
N CYS A 74 3.71 0.10 -2.55
CA CYS A 74 4.46 -0.59 -1.50
C CYS A 74 4.82 -2.00 -1.98
N THR A 75 6.04 -2.46 -1.73
CA THR A 75 6.47 -3.82 -2.07
C THR A 75 6.48 -4.81 -0.89
N GLY A 76 5.90 -4.42 0.25
CA GLY A 76 5.85 -5.23 1.46
C GLY A 76 7.00 -4.93 2.41
N GLY A 77 7.39 -5.90 3.23
CA GLY A 77 8.49 -5.72 4.18
C GLY A 77 9.86 -5.63 3.50
N ASP A 78 10.75 -4.87 4.11
CA ASP A 78 12.12 -4.67 3.63
C ASP A 78 12.96 -5.96 3.77
N VAL A 79 13.11 -6.70 2.66
CA VAL A 79 13.89 -7.94 2.64
C VAL A 79 15.37 -7.76 2.97
N LYS A 80 15.93 -6.55 2.81
CA LYS A 80 17.31 -6.27 3.22
C LYS A 80 17.43 -6.17 4.73
N GLU A 81 16.44 -5.55 5.39
CA GLU A 81 16.35 -5.55 6.85
C GLU A 81 16.14 -6.98 7.36
N TYR A 82 15.32 -7.79 6.67
CA TYR A 82 15.12 -9.19 7.04
C TYR A 82 16.42 -9.97 7.03
N GLU A 83 17.18 -9.87 5.93
CA GLU A 83 18.47 -10.52 5.78
C GLU A 83 19.45 -10.06 6.86
N ALA A 84 19.60 -8.75 7.08
CA ALA A 84 20.59 -8.21 8.01
C ALA A 84 20.25 -8.50 9.49
N GLU A 85 18.99 -8.35 9.89
CA GLU A 85 18.58 -8.38 11.30
C GLU A 85 17.85 -9.68 11.67
N TYR A 86 16.79 -10.03 10.94
CA TYR A 86 15.87 -11.07 11.40
C TYR A 86 16.34 -12.50 11.13
N THR A 87 17.18 -12.71 10.10
CA THR A 87 17.82 -14.01 9.91
C THR A 87 18.92 -14.28 10.96
N THR A 88 19.57 -13.23 11.46
CA THR A 88 20.64 -13.33 12.47
C THR A 88 20.08 -13.30 13.90
N ARG A 89 18.89 -12.71 14.09
CA ARG A 89 18.17 -12.60 15.38
C ARG A 89 16.73 -13.10 15.26
N PRO A 90 16.51 -14.41 15.10
CA PRO A 90 15.17 -14.97 14.84
C PRO A 90 14.16 -14.72 15.98
N ARG A 91 14.63 -14.47 17.21
CA ARG A 91 13.77 -14.09 18.35
C ARG A 91 13.19 -12.69 18.23
N ASP A 92 13.64 -11.86 17.29
CA ASP A 92 13.09 -10.53 17.06
C ASP A 92 12.05 -10.52 15.93
N TYR A 93 12.05 -11.55 15.06
CA TYR A 93 11.12 -11.61 13.92
C TYR A 93 9.64 -11.63 14.33
N TRP A 94 9.27 -12.32 15.41
CA TRP A 94 7.88 -12.29 15.88
C TRP A 94 7.45 -10.91 16.40
N LYS A 95 8.40 -10.10 16.89
CA LYS A 95 8.15 -8.72 17.34
C LYS A 95 7.90 -7.82 16.13
N TYR A 96 8.72 -7.96 15.09
CA TYR A 96 8.48 -7.33 13.79
C TYR A 96 7.08 -7.67 13.25
N MET A 97 6.71 -8.96 13.27
CA MET A 97 5.38 -9.37 12.82
C MET A 97 4.24 -8.79 13.67
N ARG A 98 4.48 -8.46 14.95
CA ARG A 98 3.50 -7.71 15.77
C ARG A 98 3.37 -6.25 15.33
N LEU A 99 4.45 -5.61 14.90
CA LEU A 99 4.39 -4.26 14.33
C LEU A 99 3.64 -4.28 13.00
N PHE A 100 3.92 -5.26 12.13
CA PHE A 100 3.20 -5.41 10.88
C PHE A 100 1.70 -5.65 11.10
N ARG A 101 1.35 -6.52 12.05
CA ARG A 101 -0.02 -6.72 12.50
C ARG A 101 -0.65 -5.42 13.00
N ALA A 102 0.02 -4.68 13.89
CA ALA A 102 -0.52 -3.44 14.43
C ALA A 102 -0.78 -2.40 13.34
N TYR A 103 0.09 -2.32 12.35
CA TYR A 103 -0.12 -1.48 11.16
C TYR A 103 -1.38 -1.92 10.38
N ILE A 104 -1.50 -3.20 10.01
CA ILE A 104 -2.69 -3.68 9.29
C ILE A 104 -3.98 -3.48 10.12
N GLU A 105 -3.95 -3.82 11.41
CA GLU A 105 -5.09 -3.65 12.31
C GLU A 105 -5.46 -2.17 12.49
N SER A 106 -4.51 -1.23 12.39
CA SER A 106 -4.80 0.21 12.44
C SER A 106 -5.56 0.71 11.21
N ILE A 107 -5.40 0.06 10.06
CA ILE A 107 -6.16 0.35 8.84
C ILE A 107 -7.60 -0.17 9.02
N VAL A 108 -7.71 -1.47 9.29
CA VAL A 108 -9.00 -2.18 9.38
C VAL A 108 -9.90 -1.64 10.49
N ASN A 109 -9.32 -1.21 11.61
CA ASN A 109 -10.06 -0.69 12.76
C ASN A 109 -10.03 0.84 12.88
N SER A 110 -9.72 1.55 11.79
CA SER A 110 -9.61 3.02 11.81
C SER A 110 -10.93 3.73 12.13
N GLY A 111 -12.07 3.06 11.98
CA GLY A 111 -13.41 3.64 12.19
C GLY A 111 -13.78 4.73 11.19
N LYS A 112 -12.97 4.95 10.16
CA LYS A 112 -13.16 5.95 9.09
C LYS A 112 -12.90 5.30 7.74
N PRO A 113 -13.54 5.76 6.65
CA PRO A 113 -13.24 5.27 5.32
C PRO A 113 -11.74 5.43 4.97
N VAL A 114 -11.09 4.33 4.57
CA VAL A 114 -9.71 4.31 4.10
C VAL A 114 -9.66 4.00 2.61
N VAL A 115 -9.01 4.88 1.85
CA VAL A 115 -8.80 4.73 0.41
C VAL A 115 -7.33 4.44 0.10
N ALA A 116 -7.05 3.28 -0.49
CA ALA A 116 -5.77 2.98 -1.09
C ALA A 116 -5.64 3.68 -2.45
N ARG A 117 -4.66 4.58 -2.58
CA ARG A 117 -4.28 5.21 -3.85
C ARG A 117 -3.02 4.53 -4.38
N LEU A 118 -3.20 3.54 -5.26
CA LEU A 118 -2.12 2.75 -5.84
C LEU A 118 -1.46 3.51 -6.99
N ASN A 119 -0.45 4.30 -6.64
CA ASN A 119 0.35 5.12 -7.54
C ASN A 119 1.44 4.33 -8.29
N GLY A 120 1.60 3.03 -8.01
CA GLY A 120 2.60 2.14 -8.60
C GLY A 120 2.39 0.71 -8.12
N MET A 121 3.37 -0.19 -8.31
CA MET A 121 3.21 -1.61 -7.94
C MET A 121 2.84 -1.82 -6.46
N ALA A 122 1.93 -2.76 -6.19
CA ALA A 122 1.51 -3.16 -4.84
C ALA A 122 1.75 -4.66 -4.67
N VAL A 123 2.78 -5.02 -3.90
CA VAL A 123 3.33 -6.39 -3.90
C VAL A 123 3.46 -6.93 -2.48
N GLY A 124 3.08 -8.19 -2.26
CA GLY A 124 3.23 -8.85 -0.97
C GLY A 124 2.47 -8.10 0.13
N GLY A 125 3.20 -7.66 1.16
CA GLY A 125 2.65 -6.81 2.22
C GLY A 125 2.04 -5.49 1.74
N GLY A 126 2.46 -4.98 0.59
CA GLY A 126 1.82 -3.83 -0.05
C GLY A 126 0.43 -4.17 -0.62
N ASN A 127 0.26 -5.38 -1.18
CA ASN A 127 -1.07 -5.86 -1.54
C ASN A 127 -1.92 -6.15 -0.29
N GLU A 128 -1.32 -6.64 0.79
CA GLU A 128 -2.02 -6.80 2.08
C GLU A 128 -2.48 -5.45 2.65
N SER A 129 -1.65 -4.42 2.53
CA SER A 129 -1.99 -3.06 2.96
C SER A 129 -3.16 -2.47 2.17
N GLN A 130 -3.20 -2.68 0.84
CA GLN A 130 -4.31 -2.17 0.04
C GLN A 130 -5.61 -2.95 0.27
N MET A 131 -5.53 -4.28 0.44
CA MET A 131 -6.71 -5.10 0.79
C MET A 131 -7.26 -4.80 2.18
N ALA A 132 -6.44 -4.26 3.08
CA ALA A 132 -6.88 -3.80 4.39
C ALA A 132 -7.70 -2.49 4.31
N CYS A 133 -7.57 -1.72 3.21
CA CYS A 133 -8.35 -0.50 2.97
C CYS A 133 -9.75 -0.83 2.47
N ASP A 134 -10.71 0.08 2.68
CA ASP A 134 -12.11 -0.11 2.25
C ASP A 134 -12.29 0.01 0.74
N LEU A 135 -11.58 0.95 0.12
CA LEU A 135 -11.63 1.24 -1.30
C LEU A 135 -10.23 1.35 -1.89
N ALA A 136 -10.06 0.98 -3.15
CA ALA A 136 -8.81 1.12 -3.88
C ALA A 136 -8.99 1.77 -5.26
N VAL A 137 -8.14 2.75 -5.55
CA VAL A 137 -8.01 3.41 -6.85
C VAL A 137 -6.59 3.19 -7.36
N MET A 138 -6.46 2.72 -8.58
CA MET A 138 -5.18 2.24 -9.12
C MET A 138 -4.82 2.92 -10.44
N ALA A 139 -3.57 3.39 -10.53
CA ALA A 139 -3.00 3.90 -11.76
C ALA A 139 -2.86 2.77 -12.81
N GLU A 140 -3.19 3.00 -14.08
CA GLU A 140 -3.24 1.89 -15.08
C GLU A 140 -1.89 1.14 -15.30
N HIS A 141 -0.75 1.74 -14.95
CA HIS A 141 0.60 1.20 -15.13
C HIS A 141 1.05 0.39 -13.91
N ALA A 142 0.33 0.56 -12.80
CA ALA A 142 0.54 -0.24 -11.63
C ALA A 142 0.13 -1.69 -11.92
N TRP A 143 0.62 -2.57 -11.07
CA TRP A 143 0.23 -3.97 -11.05
C TRP A 143 0.25 -4.48 -9.61
N ILE A 144 -0.56 -5.48 -9.34
CA ILE A 144 -0.67 -6.13 -8.03
C ILE A 144 0.00 -7.49 -8.09
N GLY A 145 0.66 -7.90 -7.01
CA GLY A 145 1.22 -9.25 -6.91
C GLY A 145 1.31 -9.78 -5.49
N GLN A 146 1.36 -11.11 -5.38
CA GLN A 146 1.76 -11.80 -4.16
C GLN A 146 3.06 -12.54 -4.44
N VAL A 147 4.05 -12.43 -3.54
CA VAL A 147 5.41 -12.97 -3.77
C VAL A 147 6.01 -13.68 -2.57
N GLY A 148 5.25 -13.85 -1.47
CA GLY A 148 5.76 -14.46 -0.24
C GLY A 148 6.36 -15.85 -0.49
N THR A 149 5.66 -16.71 -1.21
CA THR A 149 6.09 -18.10 -1.50
C THR A 149 7.38 -18.16 -2.33
N ARG A 150 7.65 -17.16 -3.18
CA ARG A 150 8.91 -17.04 -3.94
C ARG A 150 10.15 -16.88 -3.04
N VAL A 151 9.97 -16.33 -1.84
CA VAL A 151 11.06 -16.06 -0.89
C VAL A 151 10.98 -16.93 0.36
N GLY A 152 10.23 -18.04 0.31
CA GLY A 152 10.06 -18.94 1.46
C GLY A 152 9.22 -18.35 2.59
N SER A 153 8.42 -17.32 2.31
CA SER A 153 7.52 -16.67 3.25
C SER A 153 6.05 -16.97 2.92
N VAL A 154 5.14 -16.47 3.75
CA VAL A 154 3.69 -16.61 3.61
C VAL A 154 3.03 -15.23 3.70
N ALA A 155 1.92 -15.05 2.99
CA ALA A 155 1.11 -13.84 3.10
C ALA A 155 0.34 -13.86 4.45
N ALA A 156 0.88 -13.12 5.42
CA ALA A 156 0.48 -13.17 6.84
C ALA A 156 -0.22 -11.89 7.34
N GLY A 157 -0.47 -10.93 6.45
CA GLY A 157 -1.17 -9.67 6.71
C GLY A 157 -2.65 -9.70 6.34
N GLY A 158 -3.27 -10.88 6.20
CA GLY A 158 -4.70 -11.04 5.91
C GLY A 158 -5.02 -11.50 4.49
N ALA A 159 -4.04 -11.53 3.57
CA ALA A 159 -4.27 -11.93 2.18
C ALA A 159 -4.86 -13.34 2.04
N THR A 160 -4.44 -14.29 2.89
CA THR A 160 -4.95 -15.68 2.83
C THR A 160 -6.42 -15.78 3.23
N GLN A 161 -6.98 -14.77 3.90
CA GLN A 161 -8.39 -14.67 4.27
C GLN A 161 -9.17 -13.80 3.26
N TRP A 162 -8.60 -12.67 2.83
CA TRP A 162 -9.31 -11.69 1.99
C TRP A 162 -9.29 -12.01 0.50
N LEU A 163 -8.19 -12.56 -0.04
CA LEU A 163 -8.10 -12.85 -1.49
C LEU A 163 -9.23 -13.75 -1.98
N PRO A 164 -9.58 -14.88 -1.31
CA PRO A 164 -10.69 -15.71 -1.75
C PRO A 164 -12.04 -14.98 -1.76
N LEU A 165 -12.24 -13.98 -0.89
CA LEU A 165 -13.46 -13.17 -0.83
C LEU A 165 -13.50 -12.12 -1.95
N MET A 166 -12.34 -11.53 -2.28
CA MET A 166 -12.24 -10.48 -3.29
C MET A 166 -12.23 -11.05 -4.72
N VAL A 167 -11.41 -12.07 -4.98
CA VAL A 167 -11.17 -12.59 -6.34
C VAL A 167 -11.68 -14.00 -6.58
N GLY A 168 -12.19 -14.68 -5.55
CA GLY A 168 -12.55 -16.10 -5.61
C GLY A 168 -11.36 -17.04 -5.38
N ASP A 169 -11.65 -18.23 -4.85
CA ASP A 169 -10.64 -19.19 -4.35
C ASP A 169 -9.59 -19.60 -5.41
N ARG A 170 -10.01 -19.90 -6.64
CA ARG A 170 -9.08 -20.35 -7.69
C ARG A 170 -8.07 -19.27 -8.09
N ARG A 171 -8.52 -18.03 -8.28
CA ARG A 171 -7.66 -16.88 -8.60
C ARG A 171 -6.76 -16.53 -7.42
N ALA A 172 -7.28 -16.61 -6.19
CA ALA A 172 -6.48 -16.41 -4.99
C ALA A 172 -5.31 -17.41 -4.90
N ARG A 173 -5.57 -18.70 -5.17
CA ARG A 173 -4.53 -19.74 -5.25
C ARG A 173 -3.54 -19.47 -6.39
N GLU A 174 -4.02 -19.08 -7.57
CA GLU A 174 -3.18 -18.71 -8.70
C GLU A 174 -2.19 -17.60 -8.34
N MET A 175 -2.67 -16.51 -7.72
CA MET A 175 -1.83 -15.40 -7.27
C MET A 175 -0.77 -15.84 -6.25
N LEU A 176 -1.16 -16.67 -5.27
CA LEU A 176 -0.26 -17.13 -4.21
C LEU A 176 0.74 -18.19 -4.66
N LEU A 177 0.36 -19.07 -5.59
CA LEU A 177 1.20 -20.19 -6.04
C LEU A 177 2.14 -19.81 -7.18
N PHE A 178 1.68 -19.01 -8.13
CA PHE A 178 2.48 -18.65 -9.31
C PHE A 178 3.17 -17.30 -9.21
N ASN A 179 2.76 -16.45 -8.25
CA ASN A 179 3.34 -15.13 -8.02
C ASN A 179 3.39 -14.23 -9.27
N GLY A 180 2.38 -14.37 -10.14
CA GLY A 180 2.23 -13.58 -11.36
C GLY A 180 1.89 -12.12 -11.07
N ARG A 181 2.20 -11.24 -12.03
CA ARG A 181 1.74 -9.84 -12.01
C ARG A 181 0.29 -9.78 -12.48
N ILE A 182 -0.54 -9.07 -11.74
CA ILE A 182 -1.94 -8.76 -12.10
C ILE A 182 -2.00 -7.30 -12.55
N PRO A 183 -2.10 -7.00 -13.86
CA PRO A 183 -2.18 -5.63 -14.36
C PRO A 183 -3.47 -4.94 -13.93
N ALA A 184 -3.49 -3.60 -13.95
CA ALA A 184 -4.60 -2.80 -13.43
C ALA A 184 -6.00 -3.19 -13.98
N ARG A 185 -6.13 -3.45 -15.29
CA ARG A 185 -7.41 -3.87 -15.88
C ARG A 185 -7.90 -5.22 -15.33
N GLN A 186 -6.99 -6.19 -15.19
CA GLN A 186 -7.31 -7.48 -14.62
C GLN A 186 -7.64 -7.35 -13.13
N ALA A 187 -6.93 -6.49 -12.39
CA ALA A 187 -7.22 -6.20 -11.00
C ALA A 187 -8.64 -5.62 -10.82
N LEU A 188 -9.06 -4.72 -11.71
CA LEU A 188 -10.42 -4.18 -11.73
C LEU A 188 -11.46 -5.27 -12.03
N GLU A 189 -11.24 -6.07 -13.08
CA GLU A 189 -12.14 -7.16 -13.47
C GLU A 189 -12.31 -8.20 -12.35
N TRP A 190 -11.22 -8.47 -11.63
CA TRP A 190 -11.21 -9.44 -10.54
C TRP A 190 -11.78 -8.88 -9.23
N GLY A 191 -12.03 -7.57 -9.14
CA GLY A 191 -12.53 -6.93 -7.93
C GLY A 191 -11.46 -6.64 -6.88
N LEU A 192 -10.17 -6.66 -7.24
CA LEU A 192 -9.07 -6.26 -6.33
C LEU A 192 -9.04 -4.75 -6.08
N VAL A 193 -9.57 -3.96 -7.03
CA VAL A 193 -9.63 -2.50 -6.94
C VAL A 193 -10.98 -2.01 -7.47
N ASN A 194 -11.45 -0.87 -6.97
CA ASN A 194 -12.75 -0.31 -7.34
C ASN A 194 -12.67 0.51 -8.62
N ARG A 195 -11.52 1.15 -8.88
CA ARG A 195 -11.33 2.01 -10.05
C ARG A 195 -9.90 1.96 -10.54
N VAL A 196 -9.76 1.97 -11.86
CA VAL A 196 -8.49 2.25 -12.54
C VAL A 196 -8.57 3.65 -13.14
N VAL A 197 -7.49 4.42 -13.02
CA VAL A 197 -7.41 5.79 -13.54
C VAL A 197 -6.30 5.93 -14.58
N PRO A 198 -6.48 6.85 -15.54
CA PRO A 198 -5.46 7.30 -16.46
C PRO A 198 -4.22 7.94 -15.81
N SER A 199 -3.28 8.29 -16.69
CA SER A 199 -2.07 7.53 -16.65
C SER A 199 -0.91 8.00 -17.53
N VAL A 200 -1.01 7.62 -18.80
CA VAL A 200 -0.21 8.06 -19.90
C VAL A 200 -0.87 9.35 -20.35
N THR A 201 -0.06 10.33 -20.70
CA THR A 201 -0.53 11.58 -21.28
C THR A 201 -0.13 11.63 -22.73
N LYS A 202 -1.04 12.13 -23.57
CA LYS A 202 -0.78 12.43 -24.97
C LYS A 202 -1.37 13.79 -25.28
N ASP A 203 -0.61 14.64 -25.96
CA ASP A 203 -1.03 15.99 -26.36
C ASP A 203 -1.53 16.85 -25.17
N GLY A 204 -0.93 16.66 -23.99
CA GLY A 204 -1.24 17.40 -22.77
C GLY A 204 -2.44 16.89 -21.97
N GLY A 205 -3.09 15.81 -22.40
CA GLY A 205 -4.20 15.18 -21.67
C GLY A 205 -3.94 13.72 -21.35
N PHE A 206 -4.52 13.22 -20.26
CA PHE A 206 -4.50 11.79 -19.97
C PHE A 206 -5.31 11.01 -21.00
N ILE A 207 -4.78 9.88 -21.45
CA ILE A 207 -5.51 8.97 -22.34
C ILE A 207 -6.22 7.89 -21.52
N GLU A 208 -7.52 7.73 -21.75
CA GLU A 208 -8.32 6.67 -21.14
C GLU A 208 -8.02 5.32 -21.80
N GLY A 209 -7.69 4.33 -20.97
CA GLY A 209 -7.47 2.96 -21.42
C GLY A 209 -6.29 2.83 -22.38
N ALA A 210 -5.11 3.33 -22.00
CA ALA A 210 -3.90 3.12 -22.80
C ALA A 210 -3.62 1.62 -23.00
N THR A 211 -3.05 1.27 -24.15
CA THR A 211 -2.60 -0.11 -24.43
C THR A 211 -1.36 -0.43 -23.60
N PRO A 212 -1.07 -1.72 -23.35
CA PRO A 212 0.18 -2.13 -22.68
C PRO A 212 1.43 -1.52 -23.33
N GLU A 213 1.46 -1.44 -24.66
CA GLU A 213 2.57 -0.85 -25.42
C GLU A 213 2.67 0.68 -25.21
N GLN A 214 1.55 1.38 -25.09
CA GLN A 214 1.54 2.82 -24.78
C GLN A 214 2.03 3.08 -23.35
N ILE A 215 1.64 2.25 -22.39
CA ILE A 215 2.11 2.32 -21.00
C ILE A 215 3.61 2.06 -20.92
N GLU A 216 4.10 1.04 -21.63
CA GLU A 216 5.51 0.67 -21.63
C GLU A 216 6.40 1.72 -22.31
N LYS A 217 5.91 2.35 -23.38
CA LYS A 217 6.64 3.39 -24.11
C LYS A 217 6.59 4.76 -23.42
N ALA A 218 5.63 4.99 -22.53
CA ALA A 218 5.53 6.23 -21.78
C ALA A 218 6.80 6.45 -20.94
N GLN A 219 7.38 7.64 -21.07
CA GLN A 219 8.50 8.12 -20.29
C GLN A 219 7.97 8.78 -19.02
N ARG A 220 8.34 8.20 -17.87
CA ARG A 220 8.01 8.74 -16.54
C ARG A 220 8.39 10.20 -16.42
N GLY A 221 7.45 11.01 -15.92
CA GLY A 221 7.62 12.45 -15.75
C GLY A 221 7.59 13.29 -17.03
N ARG A 222 7.26 12.69 -18.19
CA ARG A 222 7.14 13.41 -19.47
C ARG A 222 5.78 13.19 -20.13
N ASP A 223 5.49 11.95 -20.49
CA ASP A 223 4.27 11.56 -21.20
C ASP A 223 3.55 10.40 -20.50
N GLY A 224 3.84 10.18 -19.21
CA GLY A 224 3.07 9.32 -18.34
C GLY A 224 3.35 9.58 -16.87
N TYR A 225 2.59 8.86 -16.04
CA TYR A 225 2.53 8.85 -14.58
C TYR A 225 3.80 9.32 -13.88
#